data_AF-A0A238KN18-F1
#
_entry.id   AF-A0A238KN18-F1
#
_cell.length_a   1.000
_cell.length_b   1.000
_cell.length_c   1.000
_cell.angle_alpha   90.00
_cell.angle_beta   90.00
_cell.angle_gamma   90.00
#
_symmetry.space_group_name_H-M   'P 1'
#
loop_
_entity.id
_entity.type
_entity.pdbx_description
1 polymer ?
#
loop_
_entity_poly.entity_id
_entity_poly.type
_entity_poly.pdbx_seq_one_letter_code
_entity_poly.pdbx_strand_id
1 'polypeptide(L)'
;MAPLLELQTPLVETPRAPVPFDDEMLQRLNKLRLLAMRCRAAAHLDMFTACALLSQNKDEAASAFAEAMLRTLQQGLGRPAVFYAPGTKEVSFDEAWLLRMMSCVRDGDQASFTFLISSVLDQSMRRSVAFLVRGLAERLTQL
;
A
#
# COMPACT_ATOMS: atom_id res chain seq x y z
N MET A 1 34.70 -48.47 2.73
CA MET A 1 34.82 -47.06 2.28
C MET A 1 33.55 -46.71 1.53
N ALA A 2 32.59 -46.09 2.21
CA ALA A 2 31.35 -45.59 1.60
C ALA A 2 31.60 -44.17 1.08
N PRO A 3 31.11 -43.80 -0.13
CA PRO A 3 31.21 -42.42 -0.59
C PRO A 3 30.18 -41.56 0.13
N LEU A 4 30.64 -40.46 0.71
CA LEU A 4 29.79 -39.41 1.26
C LEU A 4 28.98 -38.80 0.11
N LEU A 5 27.65 -38.93 0.16
CA LEU A 5 26.73 -38.17 -0.69
C LEU A 5 27.01 -36.68 -0.49
N GLU A 6 27.38 -35.99 -1.57
CA GLU A 6 27.34 -34.53 -1.62
C GLU A 6 25.88 -34.09 -1.41
N LEU A 7 25.59 -33.59 -0.21
CA LEU A 7 24.36 -32.88 0.09
C LEU A 7 24.31 -31.67 -0.83
N GLN A 8 23.49 -31.75 -1.88
CA GLN A 8 23.10 -30.61 -2.69
C GLN A 8 22.38 -29.62 -1.76
N THR A 9 23.10 -28.60 -1.31
CA THR A 9 22.50 -27.46 -0.64
C THR A 9 21.51 -26.83 -1.62
N PRO A 10 20.23 -26.67 -1.26
CA PRO A 10 19.28 -26.00 -2.14
C PRO A 10 19.82 -24.60 -2.44
N LEU A 11 19.77 -24.20 -3.71
CA LEU A 11 20.11 -22.86 -4.16
C LEU A 11 19.21 -21.87 -3.39
N VAL A 12 19.74 -21.30 -2.31
CA VAL A 12 19.11 -20.16 -1.64
C VAL A 12 19.22 -19.02 -2.64
N GLU A 13 18.13 -18.74 -3.36
CA GLU A 13 18.04 -17.56 -4.20
C GLU A 13 18.43 -16.35 -3.34
N THR A 14 19.47 -15.65 -3.78
CA THR A 14 19.98 -14.47 -3.08
C THR A 14 18.84 -13.45 -3.00
N PRO A 15 18.62 -12.77 -1.86
CA PRO A 15 17.55 -11.78 -1.74
C PRO A 15 17.62 -10.79 -2.90
N ARG A 16 16.62 -10.85 -3.80
CA ARG A 16 16.55 -9.97 -4.96
C ARG A 16 16.57 -8.53 -4.45
N ALA A 17 17.57 -7.76 -4.88
CA ALA A 17 17.61 -6.32 -4.59
C ALA A 17 16.24 -5.70 -4.94
N PRO A 18 15.70 -4.79 -4.12
CA PRO A 18 14.39 -4.23 -4.37
C PRO A 18 14.39 -3.60 -5.77
N VAL A 19 13.50 -4.12 -6.63
CA VAL A 19 13.34 -3.59 -7.99
C VAL A 19 12.86 -2.14 -7.83
N PRO A 20 13.53 -1.16 -8.47
CA PRO A 20 13.06 0.22 -8.46
C PRO A 20 11.61 0.30 -8.95
N PHE A 21 10.81 1.16 -8.33
CA PHE A 21 9.45 1.42 -8.80
C PHE A 21 9.52 2.15 -10.15
N ASP A 22 8.70 1.72 -11.12
CA ASP A 22 8.56 2.40 -12.40
C ASP A 22 7.93 3.80 -12.24
N ASP A 23 8.09 4.66 -13.27
CA ASP A 23 7.60 6.04 -13.24
C ASP A 23 6.09 6.13 -13.00
N GLU A 24 5.32 5.17 -13.54
CA GLU A 24 3.88 5.09 -13.35
C GLU A 24 3.53 4.88 -11.87
N MET A 25 4.22 3.96 -11.20
CA MET A 25 4.04 3.68 -9.78
C MET A 25 4.45 4.88 -8.91
N LEU A 26 5.51 5.61 -9.30
CA LEU A 26 5.91 6.85 -8.62
C LEU A 26 4.88 7.97 -8.81
N GLN A 27 4.25 8.07 -9.98
CA GLN A 27 3.12 8.99 -10.20
C GLN A 27 1.92 8.62 -9.32
N ARG A 28 1.59 7.32 -9.22
CA ARG A 28 0.53 6.83 -8.32
C ARG A 28 0.86 7.12 -6.85
N LEU A 29 2.11 6.96 -6.43
CA LEU A 29 2.57 7.36 -5.10
C LEU A 29 2.34 8.85 -4.84
N ASN A 30 2.71 9.72 -5.78
CA ASN A 30 2.52 11.15 -5.63
C ASN A 30 1.04 11.54 -5.52
N LYS A 31 0.16 10.89 -6.29
CA LYS A 31 -1.30 11.05 -6.15
C LYS A 31 -1.76 10.61 -4.75
N LEU A 32 -1.27 9.47 -4.27
CA LEU A 32 -1.61 8.98 -2.94
C LEU A 32 -1.10 9.92 -1.83
N ARG A 33 0.12 10.45 -1.94
CA ARG A 33 0.67 11.45 -1.02
C ARG A 33 -0.19 12.70 -0.98
N LEU A 34 -0.68 13.16 -2.14
CA LEU A 34 -1.58 14.31 -2.23
C LEU A 34 -2.92 14.01 -1.53
N LEU A 35 -3.51 12.84 -1.76
CA LEU A 35 -4.74 12.41 -1.08
C LEU A 35 -4.53 12.31 0.43
N ALA A 36 -3.43 11.69 0.89
CA ALA A 36 -3.11 11.57 2.31
C ALA A 36 -2.88 12.93 2.97
N MET A 37 -2.25 13.87 2.28
CA MET A 37 -2.11 15.25 2.72
C MET A 37 -3.48 15.95 2.83
N ARG A 38 -4.35 15.81 1.83
CA ARG A 38 -5.72 16.36 1.83
C ARG A 38 -6.55 15.78 2.97
N CYS A 39 -6.51 14.47 3.20
CA CYS A 39 -7.23 13.84 4.32
C CYS A 39 -6.77 14.37 5.68
N ARG A 40 -5.45 14.56 5.88
CA ARG A 40 -4.92 15.15 7.11
C ARG A 40 -5.33 16.60 7.29
N ALA A 41 -5.29 17.40 6.22
CA ALA A 41 -5.74 18.78 6.24
C ALA A 41 -7.25 18.90 6.50
N ALA A 42 -8.05 18.04 5.86
CA ALA A 42 -9.49 17.98 6.04
C ALA A 42 -9.86 17.57 7.47
N ALA A 43 -9.25 16.53 8.04
CA ALA A 43 -9.47 16.13 9.44
C ALA A 43 -9.15 17.26 10.43
N HIS A 44 -8.22 18.16 10.09
CA HIS A 44 -7.89 19.33 10.90
C HIS A 44 -8.88 20.50 10.72
N LEU A 45 -9.69 20.47 9.66
CA LEU A 45 -10.79 21.39 9.36
C LEU A 45 -12.17 20.80 9.73
N ASP A 46 -12.23 19.52 10.09
CA ASP A 46 -13.45 18.71 10.13
C ASP A 46 -14.23 18.79 11.45
N MET A 47 -14.70 20.00 11.80
CA MET A 47 -15.83 20.14 12.71
C MET A 47 -17.18 20.07 11.95
N PHE A 48 -17.20 19.95 10.61
CA PHE A 48 -18.39 20.18 9.79
C PHE A 48 -18.67 19.21 8.61
N THR A 49 -17.86 18.18 8.35
CA THR A 49 -17.93 17.42 7.07
C THR A 49 -18.38 15.97 7.24
N ALA A 50 -19.53 15.76 7.88
CA ALA A 50 -20.15 14.43 8.00
C ALA A 50 -20.96 13.98 6.74
N CYS A 51 -20.66 14.48 5.54
CA CYS A 51 -21.50 14.26 4.34
C CYS A 51 -20.77 13.80 3.07
N ALA A 52 -19.53 13.31 3.13
CA ALA A 52 -18.77 12.94 1.92
C ALA A 52 -19.02 11.49 1.41
N LEU A 53 -19.63 10.63 2.22
CA LEU A 53 -19.84 9.20 1.88
C LEU A 53 -20.98 8.93 0.89
N LEU A 54 -21.75 9.95 0.49
CA LEU A 54 -22.95 9.84 -0.36
C LEU A 54 -22.84 10.59 -1.71
N SER A 55 -21.68 11.17 -2.03
CA SER A 55 -21.54 12.04 -3.20
C SER A 55 -21.18 11.26 -4.48
N GLN A 56 -21.83 11.62 -5.58
CA GLN A 56 -21.62 11.05 -6.92
C GLN A 56 -20.34 11.59 -7.62
N ASN A 57 -19.55 12.41 -6.92
CA ASN A 57 -18.33 13.02 -7.45
C ASN A 57 -17.13 12.08 -7.27
N LYS A 58 -16.44 11.74 -8.38
CA LYS A 58 -15.30 10.80 -8.39
C LYS A 58 -14.16 11.25 -7.47
N ASP A 59 -13.94 12.55 -7.34
CA ASP A 59 -12.88 13.11 -6.48
C ASP A 59 -13.20 12.97 -4.99
N GLU A 60 -14.48 13.09 -4.62
CA GLU A 60 -14.94 12.89 -3.24
C GLU A 60 -14.93 11.41 -2.87
N ALA A 61 -15.33 10.52 -3.80
CA ALA A 61 -15.23 9.08 -3.61
C ALA A 61 -13.78 8.60 -3.44
N ALA A 62 -12.84 9.15 -4.23
CA ALA A 62 -11.41 8.86 -4.07
C ALA A 62 -10.87 9.34 -2.72
N SER A 63 -11.30 10.52 -2.27
CA SER A 63 -10.91 11.08 -0.98
C SER A 63 -11.46 10.27 0.20
N ALA A 64 -12.74 9.87 0.15
CA ALA A 64 -13.35 9.00 1.17
C ALA A 64 -12.68 7.61 1.23
N PHE A 65 -12.33 7.05 0.07
CA PHE A 65 -11.64 5.76 0.00
C PHE A 65 -10.20 5.86 0.54
N ALA A 66 -9.48 6.93 0.19
CA ALA A 66 -8.16 7.20 0.75
C ALA A 66 -8.23 7.41 2.26
N GLU A 67 -9.23 8.13 2.76
CA GLU A 67 -9.42 8.32 4.20
C GLU A 67 -9.71 7.00 4.92
N ALA A 68 -10.66 6.21 4.41
CA ALA A 68 -10.96 4.88 4.93
C ALA A 68 -9.68 4.02 4.97
N MET A 69 -8.87 4.07 3.92
CA MET A 69 -7.60 3.37 3.87
C MET A 69 -6.62 3.85 4.93
N LEU A 70 -6.39 5.16 5.07
CA LEU A 70 -5.46 5.71 6.06
C LEU A 70 -5.89 5.34 7.48
N ARG A 71 -7.19 5.38 7.77
CA ARG A 71 -7.74 4.97 9.07
C ARG A 71 -7.57 3.47 9.32
N THR A 72 -7.90 2.62 8.34
CA THR A 72 -7.73 1.17 8.46
C THR A 72 -6.24 0.79 8.56
N LEU A 73 -5.36 1.47 7.84
CA LEU A 73 -3.90 1.29 7.97
C LEU A 73 -3.42 1.69 9.36
N GLN A 74 -3.87 2.83 9.90
CA GLN A 74 -3.50 3.23 11.25
C GLN A 74 -3.92 2.20 12.29
N GLN A 75 -5.14 1.64 12.16
CA GLN A 75 -5.63 0.58 13.03
C GLN A 75 -4.81 -0.71 12.88
N GLY A 76 -4.49 -1.12 11.65
CA GLY A 76 -3.74 -2.34 11.38
C GLY A 76 -2.26 -2.26 11.74
N LEU A 77 -1.65 -1.08 11.64
CA LEU A 77 -0.24 -0.83 11.99
C LEU A 77 -0.06 -0.51 13.49
N GLY A 78 -1.13 -0.16 14.22
CA GLY A 78 -1.05 0.37 15.58
C GLY A 78 -0.43 1.76 15.69
N ARG A 79 -0.07 2.39 14.56
CA ARG A 79 0.51 3.73 14.44
C ARG A 79 0.07 4.40 13.14
N PRO A 80 0.11 5.74 13.02
CA PRO A 80 -0.10 6.40 11.75
C PRO A 80 0.89 5.91 10.69
N ALA A 81 0.40 5.69 9.47
CA ALA A 81 1.25 5.40 8.32
C ALA A 81 2.06 6.66 7.94
N VAL A 82 3.34 6.45 7.60
CA VAL A 82 4.28 7.51 7.25
C VAL A 82 4.20 7.77 5.75
N PHE A 83 3.56 8.88 5.39
CA PHE A 83 3.56 9.43 4.03
C PHE A 83 4.38 10.71 3.96
N TYR A 84 5.34 10.74 3.05
CA TYR A 84 6.14 11.92 2.73
C TYR A 84 5.34 12.93 1.89
N ALA A 85 5.90 14.12 1.74
CA ALA A 85 5.28 15.17 0.94
C ALA A 85 5.25 14.79 -0.57
N PRO A 86 4.24 15.24 -1.33
CA PRO A 86 4.25 15.07 -2.78
C PRO A 86 5.55 15.64 -3.40
N GLY A 87 6.15 14.91 -4.33
CA GLY A 87 7.40 15.31 -4.98
C GLY A 87 8.69 14.94 -4.23
N THR A 88 8.61 14.42 -3.00
CA THR A 88 9.78 13.85 -2.30
C THR A 88 10.35 12.66 -3.07
N LYS A 89 11.68 12.61 -3.23
CA LYS A 89 12.36 11.56 -4.02
C LYS A 89 12.46 10.25 -3.23
N GLU A 90 12.67 10.36 -1.93
CA GLU A 90 12.72 9.25 -1.01
C GLU A 90 11.34 8.61 -0.86
N VAL A 91 11.32 7.34 -0.48
CA VAL A 91 10.11 6.56 -0.23
C VAL A 91 10.21 6.00 1.18
N SER A 92 9.19 6.23 2.00
CA SER A 92 9.13 5.68 3.36
C SER A 92 8.94 4.15 3.31
N PHE A 93 9.17 3.46 4.44
CA PHE A 93 8.89 2.03 4.53
C PHE A 93 7.41 1.70 4.22
N ASP A 94 6.47 2.46 4.79
CA ASP A 94 5.04 2.20 4.62
C ASP A 94 4.61 2.45 3.16
N GLU A 95 5.18 3.48 2.52
CA GLU A 95 4.95 3.76 1.11
C GLU A 95 5.50 2.65 0.22
N ALA A 96 6.73 2.19 0.46
CA ALA A 96 7.35 1.12 -0.31
C ALA A 96 6.57 -0.19 -0.17
N TRP A 97 6.14 -0.53 1.04
CA TRP A 97 5.30 -1.70 1.31
C TRP A 97 3.98 -1.64 0.54
N LEU A 98 3.30 -0.48 0.56
CA LEU A 98 2.05 -0.28 -0.16
C LEU A 98 2.23 -0.34 -1.69
N LEU A 99 3.26 0.30 -2.23
CA LEU A 99 3.58 0.23 -3.66
C LEU A 99 3.90 -1.20 -4.10
N ARG A 100 4.59 -1.97 -3.26
CA ARG A 100 4.89 -3.37 -3.56
C ARG A 100 3.62 -4.21 -3.58
N MET A 101 2.70 -4.03 -2.64
CA MET A 101 1.41 -4.69 -2.70
C MET A 101 0.60 -4.31 -3.94
N MET A 102 0.58 -3.03 -4.33
CA MET A 102 -0.08 -2.59 -5.57
C MET A 102 0.57 -3.19 -6.82
N SER A 103 1.90 -3.34 -6.83
CA SER A 103 2.62 -4.03 -7.90
C SER A 103 2.21 -5.49 -7.99
N CYS A 104 2.12 -6.20 -6.86
CA CYS A 104 1.63 -7.58 -6.83
C CYS A 104 0.19 -7.71 -7.36
N VAL A 105 -0.68 -6.74 -7.06
CA VAL A 105 -2.05 -6.71 -7.64
C VAL A 105 -2.00 -6.53 -9.14
N ARG A 106 -1.19 -5.58 -9.64
CA ARG A 106 -1.00 -5.33 -11.09
C ARG A 106 -0.47 -6.57 -11.82
N ASP A 107 0.50 -7.24 -11.23
CA ASP A 107 1.22 -8.35 -11.85
C ASP A 107 0.51 -9.71 -11.63
N GLY A 108 -0.60 -9.74 -10.88
CA GLY A 108 -1.32 -10.97 -10.53
C GLY A 108 -0.60 -11.87 -9.52
N ASP A 109 0.45 -11.37 -8.86
CA ASP A 109 1.26 -12.11 -7.89
C ASP A 109 0.57 -12.20 -6.51
N GLN A 110 -0.37 -13.13 -6.41
CA GLN A 110 -1.16 -13.35 -5.20
C GLN A 110 -0.32 -13.87 -4.02
N ALA A 111 0.74 -14.63 -4.29
CA ALA A 111 1.59 -15.22 -3.25
C ALA A 111 2.38 -14.13 -2.54
N SER A 112 3.08 -13.28 -3.29
CA SER A 112 3.81 -12.14 -2.72
C SER A 112 2.87 -11.15 -2.05
N PHE A 113 1.68 -10.90 -2.61
CA PHE A 113 0.67 -10.05 -1.98
C PHE A 113 0.27 -10.58 -0.59
N THR A 114 0.00 -11.88 -0.49
CA THR A 114 -0.41 -12.53 0.77
C THR A 114 0.73 -12.55 1.79
N PHE A 115 1.96 -12.75 1.32
CA PHE A 115 3.14 -12.66 2.17
C PHE A 115 3.30 -11.25 2.76
N LEU A 116 3.32 -10.22 1.91
CA LEU A 116 3.51 -8.82 2.31
C LEU A 116 2.45 -8.33 3.29
N ILE A 117 1.19 -8.71 3.09
CA ILE A 117 0.13 -8.29 4.01
C ILE A 117 0.29 -8.99 5.38
N SER A 118 0.71 -10.26 5.37
CA SER A 118 0.90 -11.03 6.60
C SER A 118 2.13 -10.63 7.40
N SER A 119 3.15 -10.05 6.74
CA SER A 119 4.41 -9.65 7.37
C SER A 119 4.30 -8.35 8.16
N VAL A 120 3.23 -7.57 7.95
CA VAL A 120 3.03 -6.26 8.59
C VAL A 120 1.77 -6.23 9.44
N LEU A 121 0.73 -6.96 9.06
CA LEU A 121 -0.59 -6.87 9.69
C LEU A 121 -1.01 -8.14 10.42
N ASP A 122 -1.72 -7.93 11.53
CA ASP A 122 -2.44 -8.97 12.24
C ASP A 122 -3.55 -9.59 11.39
N GLN A 123 -3.84 -10.87 11.65
CA GLN A 123 -4.78 -11.68 10.86
C GLN A 123 -6.16 -11.02 10.70
N SER A 124 -6.66 -10.33 11.73
CA SER A 124 -7.97 -9.67 11.72
C SER A 124 -8.06 -8.55 10.68
N MET A 125 -6.95 -7.86 10.39
CA MET A 125 -6.92 -6.69 9.51
C MET A 125 -6.53 -7.00 8.06
N ARG A 126 -5.94 -8.17 7.82
CA ARG A 126 -5.49 -8.58 6.48
C ARG A 126 -6.61 -8.51 5.44
N ARG A 127 -7.81 -9.00 5.73
CA ARG A 127 -8.91 -8.98 4.76
C ARG A 127 -9.33 -7.55 4.38
N SER A 128 -9.48 -6.68 5.37
CA SER A 128 -9.90 -5.29 5.17
C SER A 128 -8.85 -4.51 4.38
N VAL A 129 -7.57 -4.61 4.77
CA VAL A 129 -6.49 -3.94 4.05
C VAL A 129 -6.32 -4.52 2.65
N ALA A 130 -6.45 -5.84 2.46
CA ALA A 130 -6.36 -6.46 1.14
C ALA A 130 -7.41 -5.90 0.17
N PHE A 131 -8.66 -5.72 0.65
CA PHE A 131 -9.73 -5.12 -0.13
C PHE A 131 -9.41 -3.67 -0.52
N LEU A 132 -8.94 -2.86 0.44
CA LEU A 132 -8.61 -1.46 0.22
C LEU A 132 -7.44 -1.28 -0.77
N VAL A 133 -6.37 -2.06 -0.63
CA VAL A 133 -5.21 -1.97 -1.53
C VAL A 133 -5.60 -2.31 -2.97
N ARG A 134 -6.43 -3.34 -3.17
CA ARG A 134 -6.95 -3.69 -4.50
C ARG A 134 -7.81 -2.58 -5.09
N GLY A 135 -8.75 -2.05 -4.29
CA GLY A 135 -9.59 -0.94 -4.73
C GLY A 135 -8.80 0.33 -5.05
N LEU A 136 -7.70 0.59 -4.33
CA LEU A 136 -6.80 1.70 -4.60
C LEU A 136 -6.00 1.50 -5.90
N ALA A 137 -5.46 0.30 -6.13
CA ALA A 137 -4.71 -0.02 -7.35
C ALA A 137 -5.56 0.21 -8.62
N GLU A 138 -6.84 -0.14 -8.55
CA GLU A 138 -7.81 0.12 -9.63
C GLU A 138 -8.06 1.64 -9.83
N ARG A 139 -8.28 2.38 -8.73
CA ARG A 139 -8.72 3.79 -8.78
C ARG A 139 -7.60 4.78 -9.08
N LEU A 140 -6.37 4.52 -8.64
CA LEU A 140 -5.22 5.36 -8.97
C LEU A 140 -4.82 5.28 -10.46
N THR A 141 -5.35 4.30 -11.19
CA THR A 141 -5.22 4.21 -12.65
C THR A 141 -6.22 5.14 -13.36
N GLN A 142 -7.29 5.59 -12.69
CA GLN A 142 -8.43 6.31 -13.28
C GLN A 142 -8.50 7.81 -12.92
N LEU A 143 -7.67 8.28 -12.00
CA LEU A 143 -7.46 9.69 -11.63
C LEU A 143 -6.25 10.25 -12.36
#